data_AF-A0A6P5RWL1-F1
#
_entry.id   AF-A0A6P5RWL1-F1
#
_cell.length_a   1.000
_cell.length_b   1.000
_cell.length_c   1.000
_cell.angle_alpha   90.00
_cell.angle_beta   90.00
_cell.angle_gamma   90.00
#
_symmetry.space_group_name_H-M   'P 1'
#
loop_
_entity.id
_entity.type
_entity.pdbx_description
1 polymer ?
#
loop_
_entity_poly.entity_id
_entity_poly.type
_entity_poly.pdbx_seq_one_letter_code
_entity_poly.pdbx_strand_id
1 'polypeptide(L)'
;MAKELNLLPESTLHCQNGLKHDPSNEELKKLLRQIESKKMEHEQREAQVSKAISEAKDLVSAIKSRGLKIGKAMYQELTGLRKPVLDKNNILHWPVLLLYAEVMSSDFIEDFCETEMLSAHLDMHSNMFSESCPPLSWDQEHHYTREAVELYYEAGSGVSLSTTKILCCLLEGTAASHVENIGDEQKDANENSTDGSSAGKGSSKWVKVNEKRTLHDVLKEPNFVIPGIPVFFVVSKRSSFYKEFKSGKWAPPP
;
A
#
# COMPACT_ATOMS: atom_id res chain seq x y z
N MET A 1 -4.50 1.74 30.36
CA MET A 1 -3.17 1.20 29.97
C MET A 1 -2.02 2.14 30.31
N ALA A 2 -1.96 3.40 29.82
CA ALA A 2 -0.84 4.30 30.14
C ALA A 2 -0.60 4.54 31.66
N LYS A 3 -1.68 4.63 32.46
CA LYS A 3 -1.59 4.82 33.92
C LYS A 3 -1.01 3.60 34.67
N GLU A 4 -1.16 2.41 34.11
CA GLU A 4 -0.70 1.14 34.71
C GLU A 4 0.81 0.91 34.45
N LEU A 5 1.31 1.44 33.33
CA LEU A 5 2.69 1.32 32.88
C LEU A 5 3.64 2.23 33.65
N ASN A 6 3.20 3.45 33.99
CA ASN A 6 3.95 4.37 34.84
C ASN A 6 4.16 3.85 36.27
N LEU A 7 3.38 2.85 36.70
CA LEU A 7 3.48 2.21 38.01
C LEU A 7 4.42 0.99 38.01
N LEU A 8 4.91 0.51 36.85
CA LEU A 8 5.82 -0.64 36.77
C LEU A 8 7.19 -0.40 37.44
N PRO A 9 7.84 0.78 37.31
CA PRO A 9 9.10 1.06 38.00
C PRO A 9 8.91 1.13 39.52
N GLU A 10 7.84 1.76 39.98
CA GLU A 10 7.48 1.84 41.40
C GLU A 10 7.17 0.44 41.97
N SER A 11 6.39 -0.36 41.25
CA SER A 11 6.07 -1.74 41.63
C SER A 11 7.32 -2.62 41.73
N THR A 12 8.27 -2.45 40.79
CA THR A 12 9.58 -3.15 40.83
C THR A 12 10.36 -2.76 42.08
N LEU A 13 10.44 -1.47 42.39
CA LEU A 13 11.16 -0.94 43.55
C LEU A 13 10.55 -1.44 44.86
N HIS A 14 9.22 -1.46 44.96
CA HIS A 14 8.51 -1.99 46.13
C HIS A 14 8.76 -3.48 46.35
N CYS A 15 8.74 -4.29 45.29
CA CYS A 15 9.03 -5.72 45.40
C CYS A 15 10.50 -5.99 45.77
N GLN A 16 11.45 -5.24 45.21
CA GLN A 16 12.87 -5.32 45.55
C GLN A 16 13.12 -4.94 47.01
N ASN A 17 12.47 -3.89 47.51
CA ASN A 17 12.57 -3.50 48.91
C ASN A 17 11.93 -4.54 49.84
N GLY A 18 10.81 -5.14 49.46
CA GLY A 18 10.21 -6.26 50.20
C GLY A 18 11.14 -7.48 50.30
N LEU A 19 11.84 -7.84 49.22
CA LEU A 19 12.81 -8.93 49.21
C LEU A 19 14.10 -8.65 50.01
N LYS A 20 14.46 -7.38 50.25
CA LYS A 20 15.55 -7.03 51.18
C LYS A 20 15.20 -7.36 52.62
N HIS A 21 13.92 -7.28 52.98
CA HIS A 21 13.42 -7.58 54.32
C HIS A 21 13.03 -9.06 54.48
N ASP A 22 12.52 -9.71 53.43
CA ASP A 22 12.19 -11.13 53.39
C ASP A 22 12.65 -11.79 52.08
N PRO A 23 13.91 -12.30 52.04
CA PRO A 23 14.49 -12.89 50.83
C PRO A 23 13.84 -14.22 50.39
N SER A 24 13.10 -14.89 51.28
CA SER A 24 12.46 -16.18 50.99
C SER A 24 11.01 -16.04 50.51
N ASN A 25 10.52 -14.82 50.33
CA ASN A 25 9.15 -14.57 49.91
C ASN A 25 8.91 -14.98 48.44
N GLU A 26 8.27 -16.13 48.23
CA GLU A 26 8.02 -16.66 46.88
C GLU A 26 6.99 -15.83 46.09
N GLU A 27 6.03 -15.17 46.76
CA GLU A 27 5.04 -14.32 46.09
C GLU A 27 5.68 -13.04 45.54
N LEU A 28 6.59 -12.41 46.28
CA LEU A 28 7.34 -11.23 45.79
C LEU A 28 8.26 -11.59 44.62
N LYS A 29 8.92 -12.76 44.66
CA LYS A 29 9.73 -13.27 43.52
C LYS A 29 8.86 -13.52 42.29
N LYS A 30 7.68 -14.13 42.47
CA LYS A 30 6.72 -14.37 41.39
C LYS A 30 6.21 -13.08 40.78
N LEU A 31 5.88 -12.08 41.62
CA LEU A 31 5.43 -10.77 41.18
C LEU A 31 6.53 -10.03 40.39
N LEU A 32 7.79 -10.09 40.84
CA LEU A 32 8.93 -9.52 40.08
C LEU A 32 9.06 -10.13 38.69
N ARG A 33 8.99 -11.47 38.57
CA ARG A 33 9.02 -12.13 37.26
C ARG A 33 7.88 -11.66 36.34
N GLN A 34 6.68 -11.46 36.90
CA GLN A 34 5.53 -10.95 36.13
C GLN A 34 5.74 -9.49 35.69
N ILE A 35 6.29 -8.65 36.56
CA ILE A 35 6.60 -7.25 36.26
C ILE A 35 7.68 -7.18 35.16
N GLU A 36 8.74 -7.98 35.28
CA GLU A 36 9.81 -8.07 34.27
C GLU A 36 9.27 -8.56 32.91
N SER A 37 8.42 -9.59 32.90
CA SER A 37 7.76 -10.07 31.68
C SER A 37 6.93 -8.97 31.02
N LYS A 38 6.07 -8.28 31.79
CA LYS A 38 5.25 -7.17 31.28
C LYS A 38 6.09 -6.00 30.79
N LYS A 39 7.22 -5.71 31.44
CA LYS A 39 8.15 -4.67 31.02
C LYS A 39 8.79 -5.01 29.68
N MET A 40 9.29 -6.24 29.51
CA MET A 40 9.88 -6.69 28.24
C MET A 40 8.85 -6.67 27.11
N GLU A 41 7.62 -7.15 27.34
CA GLU A 41 6.52 -7.09 26.36
C GLU A 41 6.20 -5.65 25.94
N HIS A 42 6.23 -4.73 26.89
CA HIS A 42 6.00 -3.31 26.62
C HIS A 42 7.12 -2.69 25.78
N GLU A 43 8.38 -2.88 26.20
CA GLU A 43 9.55 -2.39 25.45
C GLU A 43 9.58 -2.94 24.03
N GLN A 44 9.24 -4.23 23.87
CA GLN A 44 9.11 -4.85 22.56
C GLN A 44 8.00 -4.21 21.72
N ARG A 45 6.84 -3.92 22.31
CA ARG A 45 5.72 -3.26 21.62
C ARG A 45 6.10 -1.83 21.22
N GLU A 46 6.71 -1.06 22.10
CA GLU A 46 7.19 0.30 21.80
C GLU A 46 8.22 0.30 20.68
N ALA A 47 9.17 -0.64 20.71
CA ALA A 47 10.15 -0.80 19.63
C ALA A 47 9.48 -1.13 18.29
N GLN A 48 8.46 -2.00 18.27
CA GLN A 48 7.68 -2.31 17.07
C GLN A 48 6.90 -1.10 16.55
N VAL A 49 6.28 -0.33 17.44
CA VAL A 49 5.56 0.90 17.09
C VAL A 49 6.51 1.95 16.51
N SER A 50 7.63 2.20 17.18
CA SER A 50 8.66 3.15 16.74
C SER A 50 9.22 2.77 15.37
N LYS A 51 9.52 1.48 15.17
CA LYS A 51 9.98 0.95 13.88
C LYS A 51 8.94 1.16 12.77
N ALA A 52 7.68 0.79 13.00
CA ALA A 52 6.62 0.94 12.01
C ALA A 52 6.38 2.42 11.63
N ILE A 53 6.45 3.33 12.60
CA ILE A 53 6.35 4.77 12.35
C ILE A 53 7.53 5.28 11.53
N SER A 54 8.74 4.86 11.84
CA SER A 54 9.94 5.24 11.07
C SER A 54 9.83 4.77 9.63
N GLU A 55 9.54 3.49 9.42
CA GLU A 55 9.42 2.90 8.07
C GLU A 55 8.33 3.59 7.24
N ALA A 56 7.18 3.88 7.85
CA ALA A 56 6.11 4.59 7.17
C ALA A 56 6.47 6.05 6.84
N LYS A 57 7.21 6.75 7.72
CA LYS A 57 7.70 8.11 7.45
C LYS A 57 8.73 8.14 6.32
N ASP A 58 9.65 7.17 6.30
CA ASP A 58 10.64 7.02 5.24
C ASP A 58 9.95 6.77 3.89
N LEU A 59 8.93 5.91 3.88
CA LEU A 59 8.12 5.60 2.72
C LEU A 59 7.33 6.81 2.21
N VAL A 60 6.68 7.57 3.09
CA VAL A 60 6.00 8.84 2.73
C VAL A 60 6.98 9.83 2.11
N SER A 61 8.19 9.93 2.67
CA SER A 61 9.24 10.83 2.17
C SER A 61 9.74 10.37 0.79
N ALA A 62 9.90 9.07 0.58
CA ALA A 62 10.25 8.47 -0.71
C ALA A 62 9.17 8.72 -1.78
N ILE A 63 7.88 8.57 -1.44
CA ILE A 63 6.75 8.84 -2.33
C ILE A 63 6.70 10.33 -2.72
N LYS A 64 6.86 11.23 -1.75
CA LYS A 64 6.84 12.68 -1.98
C LYS A 64 8.01 13.17 -2.82
N SER A 65 9.23 12.74 -2.50
CA SER A 65 10.43 13.15 -3.24
C SER A 65 10.38 12.75 -4.72
N ARG A 66 9.65 11.68 -5.04
CA ARG A 66 9.38 11.21 -6.40
C ARG A 66 8.23 11.93 -7.10
N GLY A 67 7.44 12.71 -6.37
CA GLY A 67 6.27 13.43 -6.89
C GLY A 67 5.06 12.54 -7.17
N LEU A 68 4.97 11.38 -6.49
CA LEU A 68 3.87 10.43 -6.70
C LEU A 68 2.61 10.89 -5.97
N LYS A 69 1.45 10.66 -6.59
CA LYS A 69 0.13 11.03 -6.04
C LYS A 69 -0.57 9.79 -5.54
N ILE A 70 -0.82 9.72 -4.23
CA ILE A 70 -1.54 8.60 -3.61
C ILE A 70 -2.97 9.03 -3.30
N GLY A 71 -3.95 8.29 -3.80
CA GLY A 71 -5.36 8.42 -3.52
C GLY A 71 -5.86 7.41 -2.49
N LYS A 72 -7.18 7.38 -2.28
CA LYS A 72 -7.83 6.38 -1.44
C LYS A 72 -7.61 4.98 -2.01
N ALA A 73 -7.34 3.99 -1.14
CA ALA A 73 -7.23 2.61 -1.55
C ALA A 73 -8.62 2.06 -1.94
N MET A 74 -8.83 1.84 -3.24
CA MET A 74 -10.13 1.44 -3.80
C MET A 74 -10.30 -0.08 -3.86
N TYR A 75 -9.19 -0.84 -3.85
CA TYR A 75 -9.18 -2.29 -4.08
C TYR A 75 -8.63 -3.08 -2.88
N GLN A 76 -8.79 -2.57 -1.65
CA GLN A 76 -8.34 -3.27 -0.44
C GLN A 76 -9.01 -4.64 -0.26
N GLU A 77 -10.23 -4.84 -0.77
CA GLU A 77 -10.90 -6.14 -0.72
C GLU A 77 -10.17 -7.22 -1.54
N LEU A 78 -9.50 -6.83 -2.64
CA LEU A 78 -8.73 -7.74 -3.50
C LEU A 78 -7.28 -7.90 -3.05
N THR A 79 -6.72 -6.83 -2.48
CA THR A 79 -5.26 -6.71 -2.24
C THR A 79 -4.88 -6.75 -0.76
N GLY A 80 -5.86 -6.67 0.14
CA GLY A 80 -5.66 -6.54 1.57
C GLY A 80 -4.94 -5.23 1.95
N LEU A 81 -4.10 -5.32 2.99
CA LEU A 81 -3.31 -4.19 3.52
C LEU A 81 -1.87 -4.17 2.97
N ARG A 82 -1.68 -4.62 1.72
CA ARG A 82 -0.36 -4.63 1.08
C ARG A 82 0.09 -3.20 0.76
N LYS A 83 1.39 -2.96 0.92
CA LYS A 83 2.01 -1.63 0.87
C LYS A 83 3.32 -1.70 0.11
N PRO A 84 3.76 -0.58 -0.48
CA PRO A 84 5.10 -0.51 -1.05
C PRO A 84 6.15 -0.64 0.05
N VAL A 85 7.30 -1.21 -0.32
CA VAL A 85 8.46 -1.39 0.55
C VAL A 85 9.62 -0.60 -0.03
N LEU A 86 10.37 0.07 0.85
CA LEU A 86 11.59 0.76 0.45
C LEU A 86 12.79 -0.17 0.73
N ASP A 87 13.60 -0.43 -0.28
CA ASP A 87 14.80 -1.25 -0.12
C ASP A 87 16.01 -0.46 0.43
N LYS A 88 17.13 -1.17 0.62
CA LYS A 88 18.38 -0.59 1.14
C LYS A 88 19.02 0.42 0.19
N ASN A 89 18.69 0.37 -1.10
CA ASN A 89 19.18 1.27 -2.13
C ASN A 89 18.25 2.48 -2.33
N ASN A 90 17.24 2.64 -1.47
CA ASN A 90 16.20 3.67 -1.59
C ASN A 90 15.41 3.52 -2.91
N ILE A 91 15.14 2.29 -3.35
CA ILE A 91 14.27 1.95 -4.48
C ILE A 91 12.94 1.41 -3.94
N LEU A 92 11.83 1.91 -4.49
CA LEU A 92 10.50 1.44 -4.13
C LEU A 92 10.13 0.16 -4.85
N HIS A 93 9.65 -0.80 -4.07
CA HIS A 93 9.06 -2.04 -4.52
C HIS A 93 7.55 -1.96 -4.28
N TRP A 94 6.78 -2.08 -5.34
CA TRP A 94 5.34 -1.87 -5.33
C TRP A 94 4.59 -3.19 -5.48
N PRO A 95 3.59 -3.47 -4.64
CA PRO A 95 2.53 -4.38 -5.03
C PRO A 95 1.74 -3.77 -6.19
N VAL A 96 1.44 -4.53 -7.24
CA VAL A 96 0.71 -4.05 -8.43
C VAL A 96 -0.49 -4.96 -8.68
N LEU A 97 -1.65 -4.34 -8.88
CA LEU A 97 -2.89 -5.04 -9.23
C LEU A 97 -3.15 -4.93 -10.73
N LEU A 98 -3.32 -6.07 -11.37
CA LEU A 98 -3.78 -6.18 -12.76
C LEU A 98 -5.26 -6.56 -12.77
N LEU A 99 -6.09 -5.77 -13.46
CA LEU A 99 -7.54 -6.00 -13.57
C LEU A 99 -7.91 -6.35 -15.00
N TYR A 100 -8.49 -7.53 -15.19
CA TYR A 100 -9.04 -7.98 -16.47
C TYR A 100 -10.50 -7.52 -16.57
N ALA A 101 -10.68 -6.30 -17.09
CA ALA A 101 -11.97 -5.59 -17.13
C ALA A 101 -13.12 -6.41 -17.73
N GLU A 102 -12.82 -7.22 -18.75
CA GLU A 102 -13.79 -8.01 -19.50
C GLU A 102 -14.43 -9.13 -18.67
N VAL A 103 -13.64 -9.79 -17.83
CA VAL A 103 -14.05 -10.99 -17.08
C VAL A 103 -14.16 -10.74 -15.58
N MET A 104 -13.94 -9.50 -15.14
CA MET A 104 -13.91 -9.12 -13.72
C MET A 104 -12.95 -9.99 -12.89
N SER A 105 -11.84 -10.38 -13.50
CA SER A 105 -10.78 -11.13 -12.83
C SER A 105 -9.62 -10.20 -12.50
N SER A 106 -8.77 -10.62 -11.56
CA SER A 106 -7.59 -9.85 -11.17
C SER A 106 -6.39 -10.77 -10.97
N ASP A 107 -5.21 -10.20 -11.17
CA ASP A 107 -3.93 -10.81 -10.83
C ASP A 107 -3.12 -9.82 -10.00
N PHE A 108 -2.26 -10.33 -9.13
CA PHE A 108 -1.58 -9.53 -8.12
C PHE A 108 -0.09 -9.85 -8.11
N ILE A 109 0.70 -8.82 -8.43
CA ILE A 109 2.15 -8.86 -8.39
C ILE A 109 2.56 -8.34 -7.00
N GLU A 110 3.16 -9.19 -6.18
CA GLU A 110 3.50 -8.81 -4.80
C GLU A 110 4.67 -7.82 -4.73
N ASP A 111 5.61 -7.93 -5.68
CA ASP A 111 6.87 -7.19 -5.68
C ASP A 111 7.22 -6.73 -7.10
N PHE A 112 7.08 -5.43 -7.36
CA PHE A 112 7.44 -4.77 -8.61
C PHE A 112 8.41 -3.62 -8.34
N CYS A 113 9.64 -3.75 -8.81
CA CYS A 113 10.66 -2.72 -8.66
C CYS A 113 10.35 -1.49 -9.52
N GLU A 114 10.33 -0.28 -8.93
CA GLU A 114 9.91 0.93 -9.64
C GLU A 114 10.78 1.26 -10.88
N THR A 115 12.03 0.79 -10.91
CA THR A 115 12.96 1.01 -12.02
C THR A 115 12.81 -0.03 -13.15
N GLU A 116 12.05 -1.09 -12.93
CA GLU A 116 11.80 -2.11 -13.96
C GLU A 116 10.78 -1.61 -14.98
N MET A 117 10.96 -2.05 -16.22
CA MET A 117 10.01 -1.79 -17.29
C MET A 117 8.78 -2.70 -17.14
N LEU A 118 7.60 -2.14 -17.40
CA LEU A 118 6.36 -2.92 -17.43
C LEU A 118 6.41 -4.05 -18.45
N SER A 119 7.04 -3.82 -19.61
CA SER A 119 7.26 -4.83 -20.64
C SER A 119 8.11 -5.98 -20.13
N ALA A 120 9.24 -5.72 -19.46
CA ALA A 120 10.10 -6.77 -18.92
C ALA A 120 9.35 -7.64 -17.91
N HIS A 121 8.53 -7.03 -17.05
CA HIS A 121 7.70 -7.78 -16.12
C HIS A 121 6.59 -8.55 -16.85
N LEU A 122 5.87 -7.93 -17.79
CA LEU A 122 4.85 -8.62 -18.61
C LEU A 122 5.44 -9.75 -19.47
N ASP A 123 6.71 -9.66 -19.86
CA ASP A 123 7.44 -10.67 -20.63
C ASP A 123 7.94 -11.80 -19.70
N MET A 124 8.32 -11.51 -18.46
CA MET A 124 8.63 -12.53 -17.45
C MET A 124 7.36 -13.24 -16.97
N HIS A 125 6.31 -12.46 -16.67
CA HIS A 125 4.95 -12.95 -16.44
C HIS A 125 4.32 -13.47 -17.73
N SER A 126 4.95 -13.29 -18.91
CA SER A 126 4.53 -13.92 -20.16
C SER A 126 4.74 -15.42 -20.11
N ASN A 127 5.35 -16.01 -19.09
CA ASN A 127 5.08 -17.41 -18.80
C ASN A 127 3.56 -17.65 -18.74
N MET A 128 2.73 -16.75 -18.22
CA MET A 128 1.25 -16.84 -18.25
C MET A 128 0.62 -16.70 -19.65
N PHE A 129 1.29 -16.04 -20.59
CA PHE A 129 0.80 -15.76 -21.95
C PHE A 129 1.60 -16.47 -23.07
N SER A 130 2.52 -17.35 -22.68
CA SER A 130 3.38 -18.12 -23.58
C SER A 130 2.67 -19.40 -24.03
N GLU A 131 3.00 -19.90 -25.22
CA GLU A 131 2.50 -21.18 -25.74
C GLU A 131 2.82 -22.37 -24.81
N SER A 132 3.79 -22.22 -23.89
CA SER A 132 4.21 -23.24 -22.93
C SER A 132 3.39 -23.31 -21.64
N CYS A 133 2.52 -22.33 -21.37
CA CYS A 133 1.59 -22.40 -20.25
C CYS A 133 0.17 -22.68 -20.73
N PRO A 134 -0.66 -23.33 -19.89
CA PRO A 134 -2.07 -23.43 -20.17
C PRO A 134 -2.66 -22.01 -20.29
N PRO A 135 -3.55 -21.77 -21.26
CA PRO A 135 -4.23 -20.49 -21.39
C PRO A 135 -4.94 -20.16 -20.08
N LEU A 136 -5.15 -18.86 -19.83
CA LEU A 136 -5.97 -18.42 -18.70
C LEU A 136 -7.31 -19.18 -18.75
N SER A 137 -7.75 -19.70 -17.60
CA SER A 137 -8.89 -20.64 -17.54
C SER A 137 -10.19 -20.08 -18.14
N TRP A 138 -10.28 -18.76 -18.24
CA TRP A 138 -11.37 -18.01 -18.84
C TRP A 138 -11.11 -17.56 -20.29
N ASP A 139 -9.87 -17.56 -20.79
CA ASP A 139 -9.48 -17.13 -22.15
C ASP A 139 -9.45 -18.32 -23.13
N GLN A 140 -10.59 -18.99 -23.32
CA GLN A 140 -10.69 -20.13 -24.22
C GLN A 140 -10.38 -19.77 -25.68
N GLU A 141 -10.62 -18.51 -26.07
CA GLU A 141 -10.41 -17.99 -27.42
C GLU A 141 -8.98 -17.47 -27.67
N HIS A 142 -8.10 -17.54 -26.66
CA HIS A 142 -6.70 -17.11 -26.73
C HIS A 142 -6.55 -15.65 -27.22
N HIS A 143 -7.43 -14.79 -26.72
CA HIS A 143 -7.44 -13.38 -27.07
C HIS A 143 -6.38 -12.60 -26.29
N TYR A 144 -6.01 -13.03 -25.08
CA TYR A 144 -5.01 -12.36 -24.24
C TYR A 144 -3.62 -12.91 -24.54
N THR A 145 -3.08 -12.60 -25.73
CA THR A 145 -1.67 -12.86 -26.07
C THR A 145 -0.81 -11.63 -25.83
N ARG A 146 0.51 -11.83 -25.73
CA ARG A 146 1.46 -10.75 -25.43
C ARG A 146 1.37 -9.58 -26.42
N GLU A 147 1.10 -9.84 -27.69
CA GLU A 147 1.00 -8.84 -28.77
C GLU A 147 -0.36 -8.12 -28.80
N ALA A 148 -1.38 -8.77 -28.23
CA ALA A 148 -2.77 -8.31 -28.23
C ALA A 148 -3.13 -7.48 -27.00
N VAL A 149 -2.51 -7.78 -25.85
CA VAL A 149 -2.75 -7.11 -24.58
C VAL A 149 -2.23 -5.67 -24.58
N GLU A 150 -2.99 -4.79 -23.95
CA GLU A 150 -2.62 -3.41 -23.65
C GLU A 150 -2.98 -3.08 -22.20
N LEU A 151 -2.09 -2.33 -21.54
CA LEU A 151 -2.33 -1.79 -20.20
C LEU A 151 -2.93 -0.38 -20.23
N TYR A 152 -3.87 -0.13 -19.32
CA TYR A 152 -4.52 1.16 -19.12
C TYR A 152 -4.58 1.53 -17.64
N TYR A 153 -4.59 2.82 -17.31
CA TYR A 153 -4.98 3.32 -15.99
C TYR A 153 -6.12 4.34 -16.12
N GLU A 154 -6.87 4.53 -15.04
CA GLU A 154 -7.90 5.56 -14.99
C GLU A 154 -7.25 6.90 -14.56
N ALA A 155 -7.27 7.88 -15.46
CA ALA A 155 -6.79 9.23 -15.21
C ALA A 155 -7.87 10.08 -14.55
N GLY A 156 -7.45 10.90 -13.59
CA GLY A 156 -8.35 11.83 -12.90
C GLY A 156 -9.38 11.16 -11.99
N SER A 157 -9.23 9.87 -11.68
CA SER A 157 -10.05 9.22 -10.65
C SER A 157 -9.43 9.40 -9.28
N GLY A 158 -10.00 10.34 -8.53
CA GLY A 158 -9.68 10.54 -7.11
C GLY A 158 -8.83 11.76 -6.82
N VAL A 159 -8.83 12.11 -5.53
CA VAL A 159 -8.10 13.25 -4.98
C VAL A 159 -6.85 12.71 -4.29
N SER A 160 -5.70 13.36 -4.51
CA SER A 160 -4.48 13.05 -3.78
C SER A 160 -4.70 13.27 -2.28
N LEU A 161 -4.34 12.28 -1.48
CA LEU A 161 -4.39 12.35 -0.03
C LEU A 161 -3.32 13.31 0.50
N SER A 162 -3.58 13.89 1.67
CA SER A 162 -2.56 14.64 2.41
C SER A 162 -1.52 13.68 3.00
N THR A 163 -0.34 14.22 3.32
CA THR A 163 0.77 13.50 3.96
C THR A 163 0.32 12.65 5.15
N THR A 164 -0.45 13.25 6.05
CA THR A 164 -0.94 12.60 7.27
C THR A 164 -1.89 11.45 6.95
N LYS A 165 -2.76 11.61 5.95
CA LYS A 165 -3.67 10.54 5.51
C LYS A 165 -2.90 9.38 4.87
N ILE A 166 -1.90 9.66 4.03
CA ILE A 166 -1.03 8.63 3.46
C ILE A 166 -0.31 7.87 4.58
N LEU A 167 0.23 8.59 5.57
CA LEU A 167 0.90 7.99 6.72
C LEU A 167 -0.04 7.07 7.51
N CYS A 168 -1.27 7.52 7.80
CA CYS A 168 -2.26 6.69 8.49
C CYS A 168 -2.59 5.41 7.70
N CYS A 169 -2.78 5.49 6.37
CA CYS A 169 -3.00 4.32 5.53
C CYS A 169 -1.80 3.36 5.56
N LEU A 170 -0.57 3.88 5.55
CA LEU A 170 0.63 3.05 5.64
C LEU A 170 0.82 2.42 7.03
N LEU A 171 0.18 2.93 8.07
CA LEU A 171 0.23 2.36 9.42
C LEU A 171 -0.92 1.40 9.73
N GLU A 172 -1.96 1.37 8.91
CA GLU A 172 -3.10 0.47 9.06
C GLU A 172 -2.65 -1.00 9.09
N GLY A 173 -3.07 -1.77 10.10
CA GLY A 173 -2.63 -3.18 10.27
C GLY A 173 -1.21 -3.36 10.81
N THR A 174 -0.52 -2.28 11.23
CA THR A 174 0.76 -2.36 11.96
C THR A 174 0.53 -2.16 13.46
N ALA A 175 1.56 -2.42 14.28
CA ALA A 175 1.52 -2.14 15.72
C ALA A 175 1.20 -0.67 16.05
N ALA A 176 1.45 0.25 15.11
CA ALA A 176 1.25 1.69 15.27
C ALA A 176 -0.11 2.20 14.76
N SER A 177 -1.05 1.32 14.38
CA SER A 177 -2.37 1.72 13.85
C SER A 177 -3.22 2.56 14.82
N HIS A 178 -2.93 2.50 16.12
CA HIS A 178 -3.66 3.21 17.17
C HIS A 178 -3.01 4.54 17.60
N VAL A 179 -1.93 4.97 16.94
CA VAL A 179 -1.24 6.20 17.32
C VAL A 179 -1.93 7.38 16.62
N GLU A 180 -2.75 8.12 17.38
CA GLU A 180 -3.59 9.21 16.86
C GLU A 180 -2.83 10.52 16.59
N ASN A 181 -1.56 10.62 17.02
CA ASN A 181 -0.83 11.89 17.07
C ASN A 181 0.55 11.83 16.40
N ILE A 182 0.58 11.45 15.12
CA ILE A 182 1.84 11.30 14.35
C ILE A 182 2.18 12.57 13.54
N GLY A 183 1.23 13.50 13.44
CA GLY A 183 1.36 14.74 12.68
C GLY A 183 1.52 15.96 13.57
N ASP A 184 2.72 16.20 14.07
CA ASP A 184 3.16 17.57 14.36
C ASP A 184 4.41 17.84 13.51
N GLU A 185 4.51 19.06 12.98
CA GLU A 185 5.53 19.60 12.07
C GLU A 185 5.26 19.52 10.54
N GLN A 186 4.16 20.11 10.09
CA GLN A 186 4.18 21.27 9.17
C GLN A 186 2.75 21.68 8.79
N LYS A 187 2.45 22.95 9.06
CA LYS A 187 1.25 23.63 8.60
C LYS A 187 1.39 23.81 7.09
N ASP A 188 0.84 22.88 6.31
CA ASP A 188 0.65 23.06 4.86
C ASP A 188 -0.37 24.18 4.66
N ALA A 189 0.13 25.41 4.63
CA ALA A 189 -0.62 26.60 4.30
C ALA A 189 -0.91 26.61 2.79
N ASN A 190 -1.92 25.88 2.35
CA ASN A 190 -2.81 26.30 1.26
C ASN A 190 -4.04 25.36 1.20
N GLU A 191 -4.92 25.46 2.19
CA GLU A 191 -6.28 24.91 2.08
C GLU A 191 -7.09 25.81 1.13
N ASN A 192 -7.06 25.49 -0.17
CA ASN A 192 -8.16 25.85 -1.04
C ASN A 192 -9.10 24.66 -1.12
N SER A 193 -10.05 24.63 -0.19
CA SER A 193 -11.29 23.89 -0.30
C SER A 193 -12.04 24.40 -1.53
N THR A 194 -11.85 23.71 -2.65
CA THR A 194 -12.88 23.68 -3.69
C THR A 194 -13.40 22.26 -3.72
N ASP A 195 -14.37 22.03 -2.84
CA ASP A 195 -15.31 20.92 -2.93
C ASP A 195 -16.16 21.20 -4.18
N GLY A 196 -15.65 20.73 -5.30
CA GLY A 196 -16.20 20.93 -6.62
C GLY A 196 -16.10 19.63 -7.36
N SER A 197 -17.14 18.80 -7.23
CA SER A 197 -17.44 17.76 -8.21
C SER A 197 -17.71 18.43 -9.56
N SER A 198 -16.64 18.86 -10.22
CA SER A 198 -16.66 19.16 -11.64
C SER A 198 -16.54 17.82 -12.32
N ALA A 199 -17.68 17.16 -12.50
CA ALA A 199 -17.87 16.16 -13.53
C ALA A 199 -17.62 16.85 -14.88
N GLY A 200 -16.35 17.02 -15.20
CA GLY A 200 -15.84 17.50 -16.47
C GLY A 200 -16.32 16.55 -17.55
N LYS A 201 -17.33 17.01 -18.28
CA LYS A 201 -17.88 16.40 -19.47
C LYS A 201 -16.79 16.44 -20.56
N GLY A 202 -15.98 15.39 -20.70
CA GLY A 202 -14.99 15.33 -21.77
C GLY A 202 -14.03 14.13 -21.71
N SER A 203 -14.13 13.27 -22.74
CA SER A 203 -13.12 12.32 -23.25
C SER A 203 -12.47 11.31 -22.28
N SER A 204 -12.71 10.03 -22.56
CA SER A 204 -12.11 8.80 -22.00
C SER A 204 -11.10 8.98 -20.86
N LYS A 205 -11.52 8.63 -19.65
CA LYS A 205 -10.66 8.53 -18.46
C LYS A 205 -9.50 7.54 -18.63
N TRP A 206 -9.56 6.65 -19.63
CA TRP A 206 -8.57 5.59 -19.82
C TRP A 206 -7.33 6.07 -20.56
N VAL A 207 -6.19 6.03 -19.88
CA VAL A 207 -4.89 6.36 -20.48
C VAL A 207 -4.13 5.08 -20.73
N LYS A 208 -3.70 4.89 -21.98
CA LYS A 208 -2.87 3.75 -22.38
C LYS A 208 -1.46 3.90 -21.80
N VAL A 209 -0.99 2.85 -21.15
CA VAL A 209 0.36 2.78 -20.59
C VAL A 209 1.35 2.43 -21.69
N ASN A 210 2.50 3.13 -21.72
CA ASN A 210 3.62 2.71 -22.55
C ASN A 210 4.48 1.71 -21.77
N GLU A 211 4.35 0.43 -22.12
CA GLU A 211 5.02 -0.68 -21.43
C GLU A 211 6.55 -0.64 -21.53
N LYS A 212 7.12 0.17 -22.43
CA LYS A 212 8.58 0.37 -22.54
C LYS A 212 9.13 1.36 -21.50
N ARG A 213 8.27 1.97 -20.69
CA ARG A 213 8.67 2.85 -19.58
C ARG A 213 8.78 2.07 -18.29
N THR A 214 9.55 2.64 -17.36
CA THR A 214 9.64 2.11 -16.00
C THR A 214 8.33 2.33 -15.25
N LEU A 215 8.07 1.53 -14.22
CA LEU A 215 6.91 1.75 -13.36
C LEU A 215 6.95 3.16 -12.76
N HIS A 216 8.11 3.60 -12.26
CA HIS A 216 8.31 4.96 -11.74
C HIS A 216 7.82 6.04 -12.70
N ASP A 217 8.24 5.95 -13.97
CA ASP A 217 7.88 6.95 -14.98
C ASP A 217 6.38 6.99 -15.24
N VAL A 218 5.69 5.84 -15.18
CA VAL A 218 4.24 5.75 -15.35
C VAL A 218 3.52 6.32 -14.13
N LEU A 219 3.95 5.96 -12.92
CA LEU A 219 3.36 6.42 -11.66
C LEU A 219 3.51 7.93 -11.46
N LYS A 220 4.52 8.55 -12.07
CA LYS A 220 4.79 9.99 -12.00
C LYS A 220 3.93 10.82 -12.96
N GLU A 221 3.14 10.20 -13.83
CA GLU A 221 2.28 10.92 -14.77
C GLU A 221 1.34 11.89 -14.03
N PRO A 222 1.19 13.15 -14.50
CA PRO A 222 0.49 14.19 -13.76
C PRO A 222 -1.00 13.92 -13.57
N ASN A 223 -1.59 13.06 -14.39
CA ASN A 223 -2.99 12.67 -14.33
C ASN A 223 -3.22 11.31 -13.64
N PHE A 224 -2.16 10.65 -13.16
CA PHE A 224 -2.27 9.39 -12.45
C PHE A 224 -2.29 9.63 -10.93
N VAL A 225 -3.36 9.18 -10.28
CA VAL A 225 -3.47 9.09 -8.82
C VAL A 225 -3.53 7.61 -8.46
N ILE A 226 -2.56 7.14 -7.69
CA ILE A 226 -2.39 5.75 -7.31
C ILE A 226 -3.43 5.41 -6.23
N PRO A 227 -4.40 4.50 -6.47
CA PRO A 227 -5.44 4.17 -5.50
C PRO A 227 -4.89 3.24 -4.40
N GLY A 228 -4.02 3.77 -3.54
CA GLY A 228 -3.27 3.02 -2.52
C GLY A 228 -2.07 2.28 -3.11
N ILE A 229 -2.31 1.42 -4.09
CA ILE A 229 -1.29 0.71 -4.86
C ILE A 229 -1.50 0.91 -6.37
N PRO A 230 -0.48 0.74 -7.23
CA PRO A 230 -0.66 0.79 -8.68
C PRO A 230 -1.70 -0.22 -9.18
N VAL A 231 -2.62 0.26 -10.00
CA VAL A 231 -3.66 -0.56 -10.62
C VAL A 231 -3.63 -0.33 -12.12
N PHE A 232 -3.53 -1.42 -12.89
CA PHE A 232 -3.58 -1.39 -14.34
C PHE A 232 -4.68 -2.31 -14.87
N PHE A 233 -5.44 -1.79 -15.82
CA PHE A 233 -6.46 -2.53 -16.54
C PHE A 233 -5.85 -3.18 -17.77
N VAL A 234 -5.99 -4.49 -17.84
CA VAL A 234 -5.49 -5.34 -18.92
C VAL A 234 -6.63 -5.57 -19.91
N VAL A 235 -6.45 -5.16 -21.16
CA VAL A 235 -7.46 -5.33 -22.21
C VAL A 235 -6.82 -5.90 -23.47
N SER A 236 -7.44 -6.92 -24.06
CA SER A 236 -7.00 -7.45 -25.36
C SER A 236 -7.64 -6.71 -26.52
N LYS A 237 -6.83 -6.29 -27.51
CA LYS A 237 -7.31 -5.75 -28.81
C LYS A 237 -8.10 -6.76 -29.64
N ARG A 238 -7.93 -8.06 -29.39
CA ARG A 238 -8.62 -9.13 -30.13
C ARG A 238 -10.02 -9.39 -29.60
N SER A 239 -10.28 -9.05 -28.33
CA SER A 239 -11.60 -9.21 -27.75
C SER A 239 -12.63 -8.22 -28.33
N SER A 240 -13.88 -8.67 -28.42
CA SER A 240 -15.04 -7.82 -28.72
C SER A 240 -15.23 -6.69 -27.69
N PHE A 241 -14.84 -6.92 -26.43
CA PHE A 241 -14.92 -5.96 -25.33
C PHE A 241 -14.05 -4.72 -25.58
N TYR A 242 -12.95 -4.84 -26.34
CA TYR A 242 -12.04 -3.72 -26.63
C TYR A 242 -12.77 -2.49 -27.19
N LYS A 243 -13.74 -2.71 -28.09
CA LYS A 243 -14.51 -1.60 -28.69
C LYS A 243 -15.37 -0.88 -27.65
N GLU A 244 -15.96 -1.63 -26.73
CA GLU A 244 -16.75 -1.08 -25.64
C GLU A 244 -15.89 -0.30 -24.65
N PHE A 245 -14.76 -0.89 -24.22
CA PHE A 245 -13.79 -0.24 -23.35
C PHE A 245 -13.28 1.08 -23.94
N LYS A 246 -12.84 1.07 -25.20
CA LYS A 246 -12.33 2.27 -25.89
C LYS A 246 -13.40 3.32 -26.14
N SER A 247 -14.68 2.92 -26.23
CA SER A 247 -15.78 3.87 -26.36
C SER A 247 -16.01 4.72 -25.10
N GLY A 248 -15.36 4.38 -23.98
CA GLY A 248 -15.50 5.07 -22.69
C GLY A 248 -16.84 4.84 -22.00
N LYS A 249 -17.66 3.92 -22.52
CA LYS A 249 -18.96 3.54 -21.94
C LYS A 249 -18.82 2.59 -20.76
N TRP A 250 -17.71 1.85 -20.70
CA TRP A 250 -17.41 0.95 -19.61
C TRP A 250 -16.73 1.70 -18.46
N ALA A 251 -17.20 1.44 -17.24
CA ALA A 251 -16.59 1.88 -15.99
C ALA A 251 -16.50 0.67 -15.04
N PRO A 252 -15.48 0.62 -14.18
CA PRO A 252 -15.40 -0.42 -13.16
C PRO A 252 -16.63 -0.33 -12.23
N PRO A 253 -17.14 -1.47 -11.74
CA PRO A 253 -18.21 -1.48 -10.76
C PRO A 253 -17.81 -0.70 -9.50
N PRO A 254 -18.79 -0.07 -8.81
CA PRO A 254 -18.54 0.73 -7.61
C PRO A 254 -18.10 -0.11 -6.41
#